data_AF-A0A968MLC7-F1
#
_entry.id   AF-A0A968MLC7-F1
#
_cell.length_a   1.000
_cell.length_b   1.000
_cell.length_c   1.000
_cell.angle_alpha   90.00
_cell.angle_beta   90.00
_cell.angle_gamma   90.00
#
_symmetry.space_group_name_H-M   'P 1'
#
loop_
_entity.id
_entity.type
_entity.pdbx_description
1 polymer ?
#
loop_
_entity_poly.entity_id
_entity_poly.type
_entity_poly.pdbx_seq_one_letter_code
_entity_poly.pdbx_strand_id
1 'polypeptide(L)'
;MSDDLVEISRLLSAEVQDLVFGPPVTHVYNPLDYARAPHRAYLERYGGTPKSVVMFGMNPGPWGMAQTGVPFGEVHFVRDWLGIDAPVERPEREHPKRPVEGFRCRRSEVSGARLWGWPGPASALREAFFDRFFVANYCPLVFMEDSGRNRTPDKLPSAEAQPAVRSLRSGAPERGARAAPDVRDR
;
A
#
# COMPACT_ATOMS: atom_id res chain seq x y z
N MET A 1 -4.63 5.29 -17.97
CA MET A 1 -3.84 4.25 -17.26
C MET A 1 -3.77 4.50 -15.77
N SER A 2 -3.55 5.73 -15.28
CA SER A 2 -3.65 6.01 -13.84
C SER A 2 -5.07 5.84 -13.28
N ASP A 3 -6.11 6.26 -14.02
CA ASP A 3 -7.50 6.10 -13.60
C ASP A 3 -7.85 4.64 -13.29
N ASP A 4 -7.23 3.68 -14.00
CA ASP A 4 -7.43 2.26 -13.78
C ASP A 4 -6.92 1.82 -12.40
N LEU A 5 -5.74 2.29 -11.97
CA LEU A 5 -5.20 1.92 -10.65
C LEU A 5 -5.98 2.55 -9.49
N VAL A 6 -6.45 3.78 -9.68
CA VAL A 6 -7.31 4.44 -8.69
C VAL A 6 -8.60 3.64 -8.52
N GLU A 7 -9.23 3.23 -9.62
CA GLU A 7 -10.44 2.41 -9.57
C GLU A 7 -10.19 1.04 -8.95
N ILE A 8 -9.10 0.35 -9.32
CA ILE A 8 -8.70 -0.92 -8.70
C ILE A 8 -8.55 -0.76 -7.19
N SER A 9 -7.89 0.31 -6.73
CA SER A 9 -7.71 0.59 -5.31
C SER A 9 -9.04 0.87 -4.60
N ARG A 10 -9.99 1.56 -5.26
CA ARG A 10 -11.34 1.80 -4.73
C ARG A 10 -12.13 0.50 -4.57
N LEU A 11 -12.14 -0.34 -5.61
CA LEU A 11 -12.84 -1.62 -5.61
C LEU A 11 -12.25 -2.54 -4.54
N LEU A 12 -10.92 -2.67 -4.51
CA LEU A 12 -10.23 -3.44 -3.48
C LEU A 12 -10.56 -2.94 -2.07
N SER A 13 -10.53 -1.62 -1.85
CA SER A 13 -10.86 -1.03 -0.55
C SER A 13 -12.28 -1.41 -0.11
N ALA A 14 -13.26 -1.36 -1.03
CA ALA A 14 -14.64 -1.75 -0.74
C ALA A 14 -14.75 -3.26 -0.47
N GLU A 15 -14.11 -4.12 -1.27
CA GLU A 15 -14.16 -5.59 -1.10
C GLU A 15 -13.59 -6.04 0.25
N VAL A 16 -12.52 -5.38 0.74
CA VAL A 16 -11.88 -5.77 1.99
C VAL A 16 -12.50 -5.13 3.23
N GLN A 17 -13.30 -4.07 3.08
CA GLN A 17 -13.87 -3.30 4.20
C GLN A 17 -14.82 -4.15 5.06
N ASP A 18 -15.61 -5.01 4.43
CA ASP A 18 -16.65 -5.81 5.09
C ASP A 18 -16.14 -7.18 5.58
N LEU A 19 -14.83 -7.46 5.43
CA LEU A 19 -14.25 -8.70 5.91
C LEU A 19 -14.18 -8.72 7.44
N VAL A 20 -14.59 -9.84 8.02
CA VAL A 20 -14.58 -10.07 9.47
C VAL A 20 -13.45 -11.01 9.84
N PHE A 21 -12.72 -10.66 10.90
CA PHE A 21 -11.56 -11.41 11.40
C PHE A 21 -11.79 -11.80 12.85
N GLY A 22 -11.56 -13.08 13.16
CA GLY A 22 -11.72 -13.61 14.51
C GLY A 22 -10.52 -13.31 15.42
N PRO A 23 -10.63 -13.67 16.72
CA PRO A 23 -9.51 -13.59 17.65
C PRO A 23 -8.27 -14.34 17.13
N PRO A 24 -7.05 -13.83 17.38
CA PRO A 24 -6.75 -12.71 18.28
C PRO A 24 -6.79 -11.32 17.63
N VAL A 25 -7.31 -11.19 16.39
CA VAL A 25 -7.48 -9.87 15.76
C VAL A 25 -8.58 -9.12 16.50
N THR A 26 -8.29 -7.89 16.92
CA THR A 26 -9.25 -7.01 17.60
C THR A 26 -9.47 -5.70 16.87
N HIS A 27 -8.50 -5.28 16.06
CA HIS A 27 -8.58 -4.06 15.26
C HIS A 27 -8.05 -4.34 13.85
N VAL A 28 -8.75 -3.79 12.86
CA VAL A 28 -8.40 -3.87 11.45
C VAL A 28 -8.43 -2.45 10.89
N TYR A 29 -7.32 -2.02 10.27
CA TYR A 29 -7.28 -0.73 9.59
C TYR A 29 -7.22 -0.96 8.08
N ASN A 30 -7.99 -0.17 7.34
CA ASN A 30 -7.95 -0.08 5.89
C ASN A 30 -7.43 1.32 5.45
N PRO A 31 -6.11 1.50 5.25
CA PRO A 31 -5.55 2.78 4.81
C PRO A 31 -6.02 3.21 3.42
N LEU A 32 -6.51 2.30 2.58
CA LEU A 32 -7.07 2.66 1.28
C LEU A 32 -8.39 3.44 1.42
N ASP A 33 -9.01 3.40 2.60
CA ASP A 33 -10.21 4.16 2.91
C ASP A 33 -9.88 5.49 3.61
N TYR A 34 -9.33 5.47 4.83
CA TYR A 34 -9.09 6.72 5.58
C TYR A 34 -7.88 7.53 5.10
N ALA A 35 -6.90 6.91 4.43
CA ALA A 35 -5.75 7.60 3.81
C ALA A 35 -5.87 7.62 2.27
N ARG A 36 -7.11 7.64 1.76
CA ARG A 36 -7.43 7.61 0.33
C ARG A 36 -6.81 8.77 -0.44
N ALA A 37 -6.81 9.99 0.11
CA ALA A 37 -6.30 11.16 -0.60
C ALA A 37 -4.80 11.06 -0.94
N PRO A 38 -3.88 10.79 0.01
CA PRO A 38 -2.48 10.59 -0.34
C PRO A 38 -2.23 9.32 -1.14
N HIS A 39 -3.00 8.24 -0.91
CA HIS A 39 -2.88 7.03 -1.73
C HIS A 39 -3.23 7.31 -3.20
N ARG A 40 -4.33 8.02 -3.46
CA ARG A 40 -4.71 8.46 -4.81
C ARG A 40 -3.61 9.30 -5.46
N ALA A 41 -3.06 10.27 -4.73
CA ALA A 41 -1.96 11.11 -5.23
C ALA A 41 -0.72 10.26 -5.62
N TYR A 42 -0.42 9.21 -4.86
CA TYR A 42 0.64 8.25 -5.19
C TYR A 42 0.36 7.49 -6.50
N LEU A 43 -0.85 6.95 -6.64
CA LEU A 43 -1.25 6.21 -7.84
C LEU A 43 -1.25 7.11 -9.08
N GLU A 44 -1.76 8.34 -8.96
CA GLU A 44 -1.81 9.31 -10.04
C GLU A 44 -0.43 9.77 -10.48
N ARG A 45 0.45 10.08 -9.52
CA ARG A 45 1.78 10.58 -9.82
C ARG A 45 2.71 9.49 -10.37
N TYR A 46 2.61 8.27 -9.85
CA TYR A 46 3.63 7.24 -10.07
C TYR A 46 3.13 5.97 -10.75
N GLY A 47 1.83 5.76 -10.85
CA GLY A 47 1.23 4.57 -11.48
C GLY A 47 0.77 4.78 -12.94
N GLY A 48 0.89 5.98 -13.49
CA GLY A 48 0.31 6.33 -14.80
C GLY A 48 0.98 5.74 -16.04
N THR A 49 2.19 5.18 -15.90
CA THR A 49 2.98 4.61 -17.02
C THR A 49 3.26 3.13 -16.80
N PRO A 50 3.45 2.33 -17.88
CA PRO A 50 3.88 0.94 -17.76
C PRO A 50 5.17 0.80 -16.96
N LYS A 51 5.28 -0.26 -16.17
CA LYS A 51 6.42 -0.52 -15.28
C LYS A 51 7.10 -1.82 -15.67
N SER A 52 8.43 -1.83 -15.64
CA SER A 52 9.20 -3.06 -15.86
C SER A 52 9.15 -3.99 -14.64
N VAL A 53 9.04 -3.41 -13.44
CA VAL A 53 9.10 -4.14 -12.18
C VAL A 53 8.03 -3.61 -11.23
N VAL A 54 7.25 -4.51 -10.63
CA VAL A 54 6.38 -4.20 -9.50
C VAL A 54 6.92 -4.90 -8.26
N MET A 55 7.24 -4.11 -7.24
CA MET A 55 7.68 -4.60 -5.94
C MET A 55 6.47 -4.72 -5.00
N PHE A 56 6.33 -5.87 -4.35
CA PHE A 56 5.23 -6.10 -3.40
C PHE A 56 5.75 -6.22 -1.97
N GLY A 57 5.24 -5.35 -1.10
CA GLY A 57 5.26 -5.56 0.34
C GLY A 57 4.14 -6.52 0.77
N MET A 58 4.23 -7.04 2.00
CA MET A 58 3.22 -7.98 2.51
C MET A 58 1.92 -7.27 2.87
N ASN A 59 2.00 -6.30 3.79
CA ASN A 59 0.89 -5.46 4.23
C ASN A 59 1.42 -4.18 4.90
N PRO A 60 0.58 -3.14 5.10
CA PRO A 60 1.01 -1.89 5.71
C PRO A 60 1.63 -2.08 7.10
N GLY A 61 2.75 -1.39 7.34
CA GLY A 61 3.27 -1.20 8.69
C GLY A 61 2.55 -0.07 9.43
N PRO A 62 2.57 -0.08 10.79
CA PRO A 62 1.79 0.84 11.61
C PRO A 62 2.27 2.30 11.59
N TRP A 63 3.50 2.56 11.14
CA TRP A 63 4.12 3.89 11.16
C TRP A 63 4.44 4.43 9.75
N GLY A 64 4.23 3.63 8.71
CA GLY A 64 4.39 4.01 7.31
C GLY A 64 3.05 4.10 6.62
N MET A 65 2.69 3.08 5.84
CA MET A 65 1.47 3.12 5.02
C MET A 65 0.17 3.28 5.85
N ALA A 66 0.12 2.80 7.10
CA ALA A 66 -1.03 3.07 7.98
C ALA A 66 -1.18 4.55 8.37
N GLN A 67 -0.13 5.36 8.22
CA GLN A 67 -0.16 6.80 8.49
C GLN A 67 -0.31 7.60 7.21
N THR A 68 0.25 7.14 6.10
CA THR A 68 0.40 7.94 4.87
C THR A 68 -0.41 7.44 3.68
N GLY A 69 -0.96 6.23 3.74
CA GLY A 69 -1.61 5.58 2.60
C GLY A 69 -0.64 5.14 1.49
N VAL A 70 0.66 5.42 1.59
CA VAL A 70 1.65 5.05 0.57
C VAL A 70 2.38 3.77 0.99
N PRO A 71 2.55 2.74 0.12
CA PRO A 71 3.32 1.53 0.44
C PRO A 71 4.70 1.88 0.97
N PHE A 72 5.15 1.21 2.05
CA PHE A 72 6.42 1.53 2.72
C PHE A 72 6.53 3.02 3.12
N GLY A 73 5.41 3.70 3.31
CA GLY A 73 5.34 5.16 3.30
C GLY A 73 5.77 5.82 4.60
N GLU A 74 7.08 5.79 4.88
CA GLU A 74 7.68 6.58 5.94
C GLU A 74 7.42 8.08 5.70
N VAL A 75 6.95 8.79 6.72
CA VAL A 75 6.38 10.13 6.60
C VAL A 75 7.30 11.14 5.90
N HIS A 76 8.58 11.19 6.25
CA HIS A 76 9.51 12.16 5.67
C HIS A 76 9.77 11.84 4.20
N PHE A 77 9.95 10.56 3.85
CA PHE A 77 10.11 10.18 2.45
C PHE A 77 8.85 10.45 1.63
N VAL A 78 7.66 10.19 2.17
CA VAL A 78 6.42 10.45 1.43
C VAL A 78 6.22 11.95 1.21
N ARG A 79 6.42 12.77 2.24
CA ARG A 79 6.25 14.22 2.14
C ARG A 79 7.35 14.86 1.30
N ASP A 80 8.61 14.62 1.65
CA ASP A 80 9.73 15.42 1.18
C ASP A 80 10.34 14.86 -0.11
N TRP A 81 10.35 13.53 -0.30
CA TRP A 81 10.91 12.89 -1.49
C TRP A 81 9.83 12.56 -2.53
N LEU A 82 8.73 11.92 -2.15
CA LEU A 82 7.60 11.66 -3.05
C LEU A 82 6.75 12.92 -3.30
N GLY A 83 6.88 13.96 -2.47
CA GLY A 83 6.15 15.21 -2.63
C GLY A 83 4.65 15.06 -2.39
N ILE A 84 4.23 14.10 -1.57
CA ILE A 84 2.83 13.80 -1.27
C ILE A 84 2.55 14.20 0.16
N ASP A 85 1.67 15.17 0.34
CA ASP A 85 1.15 15.60 1.63
C ASP A 85 -0.33 15.93 1.41
N ALA A 86 -1.21 15.10 1.96
CA ALA A 86 -2.64 15.19 1.75
C ALA A 86 -3.39 14.75 3.01
N PRO A 87 -4.66 15.15 3.18
CA PRO A 87 -5.45 14.80 4.35
C PRO A 87 -5.54 13.30 4.59
N VAL A 88 -5.41 12.92 5.85
CA VAL A 88 -5.57 11.54 6.34
C VAL A 88 -6.64 11.57 7.43
N GLU A 89 -7.70 10.82 7.21
CA GLU A 89 -8.76 10.60 8.18
C GLU A 89 -8.36 9.52 9.18
N ARG A 90 -9.29 9.09 10.03
CA ARG A 90 -9.05 8.07 11.05
C ARG A 90 -9.91 6.84 10.77
N PRO A 91 -9.42 5.64 11.08
CA PRO A 91 -10.27 4.45 11.04
C PRO A 91 -11.35 4.57 12.12
N GLU A 92 -12.52 3.97 11.88
CA GLU A 92 -13.69 4.03 12.77
C GLU A 92 -13.35 3.56 14.20
N ARG A 93 -12.52 2.52 14.32
CA ARG A 93 -12.10 1.95 15.60
C ARG A 93 -10.58 1.97 15.73
N GLU A 94 -10.04 3.01 16.34
CA GLU A 94 -8.62 3.13 16.63
C GLU A 94 -8.18 2.32 17.86
N HIS A 95 -7.10 1.58 17.73
CA HIS A 95 -6.40 1.00 18.85
C HIS A 95 -5.59 2.11 19.59
N PRO A 96 -5.74 2.30 20.91
CA PRO A 96 -5.12 3.42 21.65
C PRO A 96 -3.58 3.54 21.51
N LYS A 97 -2.88 2.40 21.39
CA LYS A 97 -1.41 2.34 21.18
C LYS A 97 -0.98 2.51 19.72
N ARG A 98 -1.91 2.63 18.78
CA ARG A 98 -1.67 2.73 17.32
C ARG A 98 -2.59 3.81 16.71
N PRO A 99 -2.49 5.06 17.20
CA PRO A 99 -3.26 6.16 16.61
C PRO A 99 -2.81 6.43 15.17
N VAL A 100 -3.74 6.88 14.33
CA VAL A 100 -3.46 7.42 13.00
C VAL A 100 -3.32 8.94 13.15
N GLU A 101 -2.09 9.40 13.05
CA GLU A 101 -1.71 10.81 13.17
C GLU A 101 -1.50 11.48 11.81
N GLY A 102 -1.53 10.69 10.73
CA GLY A 102 -1.26 11.14 9.37
C GLY A 102 0.20 11.57 9.19
N PHE A 103 0.41 12.60 8.37
CA PHE A 103 1.72 13.23 8.16
C PHE A 103 2.30 13.96 9.38
N ARG A 104 1.56 14.02 10.51
CA ARG A 104 2.08 14.51 11.80
C ARG A 104 2.74 13.41 12.64
N CYS A 105 2.65 12.14 12.21
CA CYS A 105 3.27 11.04 12.94
C CYS A 105 4.79 11.26 13.04
N ARG A 106 5.32 11.21 14.27
CA ARG A 106 6.76 11.43 14.54
C ARG A 106 7.57 10.14 14.55
N ARG A 107 6.90 8.98 14.43
CA ARG A 107 7.56 7.68 14.40
C ARG A 107 7.99 7.38 12.97
N SER A 108 9.21 6.87 12.83
CA SER A 108 9.76 6.48 11.54
C SER A 108 9.54 4.99 11.31
N GLU A 109 9.14 4.62 10.09
CA GLU A 109 9.08 3.23 9.63
C GLU A 109 10.39 2.86 8.94
N VAL A 110 11.25 2.11 9.65
CA VAL A 110 12.62 1.79 9.19
C VAL A 110 12.61 1.06 7.84
N SER A 111 11.67 0.15 7.61
CA SER A 111 11.55 -0.56 6.33
C SER A 111 11.24 0.41 5.18
N GLY A 112 10.39 1.40 5.43
CA GLY A 112 10.07 2.45 4.48
C GLY A 112 11.23 3.37 4.18
N ALA A 113 11.91 3.84 5.22
CA ALA A 113 13.12 4.67 5.08
C ALA A 113 14.21 3.97 4.26
N ARG A 114 14.40 2.66 4.45
CA ARG A 114 15.37 1.88 3.67
C ARG A 114 14.97 1.75 2.21
N LEU A 115 13.71 1.45 1.93
CA LEU A 115 13.22 1.26 0.57
C LEU A 115 13.27 2.58 -0.23
N TRP A 116 12.73 3.66 0.34
CA TRP A 116 12.69 4.96 -0.34
C TRP A 116 14.02 5.70 -0.32
N GLY A 117 14.90 5.39 0.62
CA GLY A 117 16.27 5.90 0.64
C GLY A 117 17.20 5.22 -0.36
N TRP A 118 16.87 4.02 -0.84
CA TRP A 118 17.74 3.24 -1.73
C TRP A 118 18.11 3.95 -3.05
N PRO A 119 17.17 4.62 -3.77
CA PRO A 119 17.51 5.33 -5.00
C PRO A 119 18.44 6.52 -4.81
N GLY A 120 18.50 7.08 -3.59
CA GLY A 120 19.25 8.31 -3.29
C GLY A 120 18.39 9.58 -3.31
N PRO A 121 18.94 10.72 -2.85
CA PRO A 121 18.15 11.91 -2.53
C PRO A 121 17.78 12.79 -3.73
N ALA A 122 18.40 12.61 -4.90
CA ALA A 122 18.19 13.49 -6.04
C ALA A 122 16.84 13.24 -6.74
N SER A 123 16.16 14.31 -7.17
CA SER A 123 14.86 14.21 -7.87
C SER A 123 14.94 13.40 -9.16
N ALA A 124 16.04 13.51 -9.92
CA ALA A 124 16.27 12.73 -11.12
C ALA A 124 16.32 11.21 -10.84
N LEU A 125 16.79 10.80 -9.65
CA LEU A 125 16.82 9.39 -9.25
C LEU A 125 15.43 8.88 -8.87
N ARG A 126 14.58 9.74 -8.30
CA ARG A 126 13.16 9.44 -8.07
C ARG A 126 12.42 9.21 -9.38
N GLU A 127 12.60 10.09 -10.36
CA GLU A 127 11.98 9.96 -11.68
C GLU A 127 12.46 8.67 -12.38
N ALA A 128 13.77 8.44 -12.42
CA ALA A 128 14.34 7.21 -12.98
C ALA A 128 13.88 5.93 -12.26
N PHE A 129 13.62 5.99 -10.95
CA PHE A 129 13.02 4.89 -10.20
C PHE A 129 11.61 4.62 -10.70
N PHE A 130 10.73 5.63 -10.72
CA PHE A 130 9.33 5.42 -11.11
C PHE A 130 9.14 5.18 -12.61
N ASP A 131 10.11 5.48 -13.46
CA ASP A 131 10.08 5.05 -14.87
C ASP A 131 10.13 3.53 -15.02
N ARG A 132 10.73 2.82 -14.06
CA ARG A 132 10.94 1.36 -14.15
C ARG A 132 10.20 0.57 -13.09
N PHE A 133 10.05 1.14 -11.91
CA PHE A 133 9.58 0.47 -10.71
C PHE A 133 8.25 1.05 -10.23
N PHE A 134 7.42 0.20 -9.64
CA PHE A 134 6.27 0.61 -8.85
C PHE A 134 6.16 -0.26 -7.61
N VAL A 135 5.65 0.30 -6.52
CA VAL A 135 5.59 -0.37 -5.23
C VAL A 135 4.14 -0.49 -4.80
N ALA A 136 3.74 -1.69 -4.43
CA ALA A 136 2.41 -1.98 -3.92
C ALA A 136 2.52 -2.86 -2.67
N ASN A 137 1.43 -2.97 -1.92
CA ASN A 137 1.28 -4.05 -0.95
C ASN A 137 0.43 -5.15 -1.57
N TYR A 138 0.69 -6.38 -1.15
CA TYR A 138 -0.21 -7.48 -1.38
C TYR A 138 -1.47 -7.22 -0.57
N CYS A 139 -1.53 -7.54 0.72
CA CYS A 139 -2.71 -7.22 1.52
C CYS A 139 -2.75 -5.71 1.88
N PRO A 140 -3.87 -4.98 1.66
CA PRO A 140 -3.97 -3.57 2.02
C PRO A 140 -4.29 -3.34 3.50
N LEU A 141 -4.63 -4.37 4.27
CA LEU A 141 -5.11 -4.25 5.65
C LEU A 141 -3.98 -4.34 6.69
N VAL A 142 -4.17 -3.63 7.80
CA VAL A 142 -3.38 -3.81 9.03
C VAL A 142 -4.20 -4.60 10.03
N PHE A 143 -3.63 -5.63 10.64
CA PHE A 143 -4.27 -6.41 11.70
C PHE A 143 -3.54 -6.22 13.02
N MET A 144 -4.30 -6.00 14.09
CA MET A 144 -3.74 -5.82 15.42
C MET A 144 -4.46 -6.68 16.45
N GLU A 145 -3.67 -7.18 17.40
CA GLU A 145 -4.15 -7.82 18.62
C GLU A 145 -4.46 -6.75 19.69
N ASP A 146 -5.11 -7.15 20.79
CA ASP A 146 -5.50 -6.27 21.90
C ASP A 146 -4.32 -5.51 22.56
N SER A 147 -3.10 -6.06 22.44
CA SER A 147 -1.88 -5.38 22.93
C SER A 147 -1.40 -4.25 22.01
N GLY A 148 -1.98 -4.12 20.81
CA GLY A 148 -1.52 -3.28 19.70
C GLY A 148 -0.40 -3.95 18.88
N ARG A 149 -0.11 -5.23 19.13
CA ARG A 149 0.86 -6.01 18.35
C ARG A 149 0.34 -6.20 16.93
N ASN A 150 1.20 -5.93 15.94
CA ASN A 150 0.89 -6.19 14.53
C ASN A 150 0.82 -7.70 14.28
N ARG A 151 -0.23 -8.13 13.57
CA ARG A 151 -0.41 -9.48 13.07
C ARG A 151 -0.34 -9.44 11.55
N THR A 152 0.54 -10.25 10.98
CA THR A 152 0.76 -10.31 9.54
C THR A 152 -0.22 -11.29 8.90
N PRO A 153 -0.60 -11.12 7.61
CA PRO A 153 -1.56 -12.00 6.94
C PRO A 153 -1.23 -13.49 6.99
N ASP A 154 0.05 -13.86 6.98
CA ASP A 154 0.53 -15.25 7.10
C ASP A 154 0.19 -15.92 8.44
N LYS A 155 -0.17 -15.13 9.45
CA LYS A 155 -0.56 -15.60 10.79
C LYS A 155 -2.07 -15.66 10.97
N LEU A 156 -2.85 -15.26 9.97
CA LEU A 156 -4.30 -15.39 10.01
C LEU A 156 -4.70 -16.83 9.63
N PRO A 157 -5.83 -17.34 10.12
CA PRO A 157 -6.43 -18.54 9.58
C PRO A 157 -6.58 -18.43 8.06
N SER A 158 -6.29 -19.51 7.33
CA SER A 158 -6.34 -19.52 5.86
C SER A 158 -7.67 -19.01 5.29
N ALA A 159 -8.79 -19.36 5.95
CA ALA A 159 -10.13 -18.91 5.58
C ALA A 159 -10.33 -17.38 5.67
N GLU A 160 -9.57 -16.69 6.52
CA GLU A 160 -9.64 -15.23 6.69
C GLU A 160 -8.57 -14.52 5.83
N ALA A 161 -7.39 -15.13 5.67
CA ALA A 161 -6.31 -14.58 4.86
C ALA A 161 -6.66 -14.58 3.36
N GLN A 162 -7.28 -15.66 2.88
CA GLN A 162 -7.54 -15.85 1.45
C GLN A 162 -8.47 -14.78 0.85
N PRO A 163 -9.59 -14.37 1.48
CA PRO A 163 -10.44 -13.30 0.94
C PRO A 163 -9.72 -11.95 0.82
N ALA A 164 -8.99 -11.53 1.86
CA ALA A 164 -8.24 -10.27 1.86
C ALA A 164 -7.17 -10.24 0.75
N VAL A 165 -6.61 -11.40 0.45
CA VAL A 165 -5.62 -11.60 -0.60
C VAL A 165 -6.24 -11.77 -1.99
N ARG A 166 -7.37 -12.47 -2.11
CA ARG A 166 -8.01 -12.77 -3.41
C ARG A 166 -8.62 -11.52 -4.03
N SER A 167 -9.13 -10.61 -3.21
CA SER A 167 -9.68 -9.31 -3.65
C SER A 167 -8.70 -8.52 -4.52
N LEU A 168 -7.39 -8.71 -4.31
CA LEU A 168 -6.32 -8.12 -5.14
C LEU A 168 -6.27 -8.69 -6.56
N ARG A 169 -6.68 -9.95 -6.73
CA ARG A 169 -6.63 -10.67 -8.01
C ARG A 169 -7.87 -10.40 -8.87
N SER A 170 -9.03 -10.15 -8.27
CA SER A 170 -10.28 -9.84 -8.98
C SER A 170 -10.35 -8.41 -9.51
N GLY A 171 -9.63 -7.47 -8.89
CA GLY A 171 -9.62 -6.07 -9.34
C GLY A 171 -8.94 -5.82 -10.68
N ALA A 172 -8.07 -6.72 -11.17
CA ALA A 172 -7.39 -6.51 -12.44
C ALA A 172 -8.38 -6.73 -13.62
N PRO A 173 -8.65 -5.71 -14.48
CA PRO A 173 -9.40 -5.96 -15.70
C PRO A 173 -8.63 -6.99 -16.53
N GLU A 174 -9.32 -8.04 -17.02
CA GLU A 174 -8.74 -9.03 -17.93
C GLU A 174 -8.28 -8.34 -19.22
N ARG A 175 -7.04 -7.86 -19.26
CA ARG A 175 -6.39 -7.47 -20.50
C ARG A 175 -5.70 -8.70 -21.05
N GLY A 176 -6.27 -9.25 -22.13
CA GLY A 176 -5.75 -10.41 -22.84
C GLY A 176 -4.24 -10.29 -23.03
N ALA A 177 -3.51 -11.29 -22.51
CA ALA A 177 -2.07 -11.38 -22.65
C ALA A 177 -1.72 -11.40 -24.14
N ARG A 178 -1.10 -10.32 -24.64
CA ARG A 178 -0.38 -10.40 -25.91
C ARG A 178 0.91 -11.15 -25.63
N ALA A 179 1.06 -12.31 -26.26
CA ALA A 179 2.28 -13.09 -26.22
C ALA A 179 3.47 -12.21 -26.63
N ALA A 180 4.54 -12.26 -25.85
CA ALA A 180 5.81 -11.65 -26.24
C ALA A 180 6.30 -12.34 -27.54
N PRO A 181 6.84 -11.59 -28.52
CA PRO A 181 7.44 -12.22 -29.69
C PRO A 181 8.67 -13.03 -29.26
N ASP A 182 8.75 -14.26 -29.78
CA ASP A 182 9.82 -15.22 -29.52
C ASP A 182 11.16 -14.65 -29.97
N VAL A 183 12.09 -14.47 -29.02
CA VAL A 183 13.48 -14.10 -29.31
C VAL A 183 14.25 -15.39 -29.57
N ARG A 184 13.99 -15.99 -30.73
CA ARG A 184 14.84 -17.02 -31.34
C ARG A 184 14.81 -16.84 -32.85
N ASP A 185 15.44 -15.77 -33.31
CA ASP A 185 16.13 -15.74 -34.60
C ASP A 185 17.01 -14.49 -34.64
N ARG A 186 18.27 -14.67 -34.21
CA ARG A 186 19.43 -13.88 -34.63
C ARG A 186 20.66 -14.79 -34.60
#